data_AF-A0A9P5ZHB2-F1
#
_entry.id   AF-A0A9P5ZHB2-F1
#
_cell.length_a   1.000
_cell.length_b   1.000
_cell.length_c   1.000
_cell.angle_alpha   90.00
_cell.angle_beta   90.00
_cell.angle_gamma   90.00
#
_symmetry.space_group_name_H-M   'P 1'
#
loop_
_entity.id
_entity.type
_entity.pdbx_description
1 polymer ?
#
loop_
_entity_poly.entity_id
_entity_poly.type
_entity_poly.pdbx_seq_one_letter_code
_entity_poly.pdbx_strand_id
1 'polypeptide(L)'
;MGKVLSSAIHNFKNSQGKPDTALNRLYAIIMTESLYTIWLLRCEWKMDLEEDTHKLHTKPEISARWQRCTNRRIRLDQTITTKKMKQSQRN
;
A
#
# COMPACT_ATOMS: atom_id res chain seq x y z
N MET A 1 2.89 -15.15 2.70
CA MET A 1 2.69 -14.03 1.75
C MET A 1 1.47 -14.21 0.81
N GLY A 2 1.06 -15.43 0.44
CA GLY A 2 -0.06 -15.64 -0.50
C GLY A 2 -1.48 -15.24 -0.06
N LYS A 3 -1.77 -15.15 1.25
CA LYS A 3 -3.11 -14.78 1.74
C LYS A 3 -3.46 -13.29 1.63
N VAL A 4 -2.46 -12.41 1.56
CA VAL A 4 -2.64 -10.94 1.58
C VAL A 4 -3.06 -10.42 0.20
N LEU A 5 -2.57 -11.07 -0.87
CA LEU A 5 -3.01 -10.80 -2.23
C LEU A 5 -4.48 -11.22 -2.44
N SER A 6 -4.94 -12.28 -1.76
CA SER A 6 -6.34 -12.72 -1.83
C SER A 6 -7.31 -11.78 -1.09
N SER A 7 -6.87 -11.15 0.01
CA SER A 7 -7.69 -10.17 0.76
C SER A 7 -7.86 -8.81 0.08
N ALA A 8 -7.01 -8.47 -0.90
CA ALA A 8 -7.16 -7.28 -1.73
C ALA A 8 -8.36 -7.37 -2.70
N ILE A 9 -9.04 -8.53 -2.76
CA ILE A 9 -10.26 -8.78 -3.54
C ILE A 9 -11.52 -8.47 -2.70
N HIS A 10 -11.46 -7.50 -1.77
CA HIS A 10 -12.70 -6.97 -1.18
C HIS A 10 -13.37 -6.10 -2.23
N ASN A 11 -14.39 -6.62 -2.91
CA ASN A 11 -15.13 -5.90 -3.94
C ASN A 11 -15.98 -4.81 -3.30
N PHE A 12 -15.44 -3.59 -3.21
CA PHE A 12 -16.22 -2.40 -2.94
C PHE A 12 -17.23 -2.25 -4.07
N LYS A 13 -18.50 -2.45 -3.74
CA LYS A 13 -19.60 -2.27 -4.68
C LYS A 13 -20.00 -0.80 -4.65
N ASN A 14 -20.03 -0.17 -5.82
CA ASN A 14 -20.63 1.15 -5.96
C ASN A 14 -22.16 1.04 -5.80
N SER A 15 -22.87 2.15 -5.60
CA SER A 15 -24.34 2.22 -5.44
C SER A 15 -25.14 1.58 -6.58
N GLN A 16 -24.49 1.24 -7.70
CA GLN A 16 -25.07 0.54 -8.85
C GLN A 16 -24.70 -0.97 -8.94
N GLY A 17 -24.14 -1.54 -7.87
CA GLY A 17 -23.81 -2.98 -7.81
C GLY A 17 -22.58 -3.41 -8.62
N LYS A 18 -21.93 -2.50 -9.35
CA LYS A 18 -20.67 -2.75 -10.08
C LYS A 18 -19.46 -2.65 -9.13
N PRO A 19 -18.44 -3.52 -9.29
CA PRO A 19 -17.22 -3.43 -8.51
C PRO A 19 -16.46 -2.15 -8.88
N ASP A 20 -16.22 -1.29 -7.88
CA ASP A 20 -15.42 -0.10 -8.07
C ASP A 20 -13.94 -0.49 -8.14
N THR A 21 -13.46 -0.63 -9.37
CA THR A 21 -12.10 -1.11 -9.63
C THR A 21 -11.04 -0.13 -9.10
N ALA A 22 -11.36 1.17 -9.03
CA ALA A 22 -10.45 2.18 -8.51
C ALA A 22 -10.31 2.07 -6.99
N LEU A 23 -11.43 1.94 -6.27
CA LEU A 23 -11.43 1.76 -4.82
C LEU A 23 -10.79 0.44 -4.40
N ASN A 24 -11.08 -0.67 -5.09
CA ASN A 24 -10.40 -1.95 -4.83
C ASN A 24 -8.88 -1.83 -4.99
N ARG A 25 -8.41 -1.16 -6.06
CA ARG A 25 -6.98 -0.97 -6.30
C ARG A 25 -6.33 -0.10 -5.22
N LEU A 26 -6.98 0.99 -4.82
CA LEU A 26 -6.50 1.83 -3.73
C LEU A 26 -6.40 1.06 -2.42
N TYR A 27 -7.44 0.28 -2.08
CA TYR A 27 -7.45 -0.57 -0.90
C TYR A 27 -6.32 -1.62 -0.93
N ALA A 28 -6.11 -2.28 -2.06
CA ALA A 28 -5.02 -3.22 -2.26
C ALA A 28 -3.64 -2.59 -2.01
N ILE A 29 -3.43 -1.38 -2.52
CA ILE A 29 -2.18 -0.62 -2.33
C ILE A 29 -1.97 -0.32 -0.84
N ILE A 30 -2.99 0.24 -0.17
CA ILE A 30 -2.89 0.60 1.25
C ILE A 30 -2.59 -0.64 2.11
N MET A 31 -3.30 -1.75 1.88
CA MET A 31 -3.11 -2.98 2.65
C MET A 31 -1.72 -3.59 2.44
N THR A 32 -1.26 -3.63 1.18
CA THR A 32 0.06 -4.19 0.84
C THR A 32 1.18 -3.35 1.42
N GLU A 33 1.13 -2.02 1.28
CA GLU A 33 2.14 -1.11 1.82
C GLU A 33 2.17 -1.11 3.35
N SER A 34 1.00 -1.24 4.00
CA SER A 34 0.91 -1.35 5.46
C SER A 34 1.56 -2.63 5.95
N LEU A 35 1.26 -3.79 5.33
CA LEU A 35 1.89 -5.04 5.69
C LEU A 35 3.40 -5.03 5.43
N TYR A 36 3.83 -4.47 4.31
CA TYR A 36 5.24 -4.34 3.97
C TYR A 36 5.98 -3.49 4.99
N THR A 37 5.40 -2.35 5.39
CA THR A 37 5.98 -1.48 6.43
C THR A 37 6.10 -2.21 7.77
N ILE A 38 5.06 -2.95 8.18
CA ILE A 38 5.11 -3.77 9.40
C ILE A 38 6.21 -4.83 9.31
N TRP A 39 6.28 -5.54 8.19
CA TRP A 39 7.30 -6.56 7.96
C TRP A 39 8.72 -5.97 8.01
N LEU A 40 8.93 -4.82 7.37
CA LEU A 40 10.22 -4.14 7.34
C LEU A 40 10.63 -3.69 8.76
N LEU A 41 9.71 -3.11 9.53
CA LEU A 41 9.95 -2.76 10.93
C LEU A 41 10.31 -3.98 11.78
N ARG A 42 9.69 -5.14 11.54
CA ARG A 42 10.06 -6.39 12.24
C ARG A 42 11.44 -6.89 11.84
N CYS A 43 11.81 -6.79 10.56
CA CYS A 43 13.13 -7.17 10.08
C CYS A 43 14.22 -6.26 10.66
N GLU A 44 14.02 -4.95 10.66
CA GLU A 44 14.94 -3.99 11.28
C GLU A 44 15.07 -4.24 12.78
N TRP A 45 13.97 -4.47 13.48
CA TRP A 45 14.01 -4.79 14.91
C TRP A 45 14.77 -6.09 15.21
N LYS A 46 14.62 -7.12 14.36
CA LYS A 46 15.26 -8.42 14.55
C LYS A 46 16.74 -8.43 14.15
N MET A 47 17.13 -7.67 13.13
CA MET A 47 18.48 -7.74 12.55
C MET A 47 19.39 -6.60 12.99
N ASP A 48 18.85 -5.40 13.18
CA ASP A 48 19.64 -4.17 13.41
C ASP A 48 19.66 -3.77 14.89
N LEU A 49 18.61 -4.14 15.63
CA LEU A 49 18.40 -3.71 17.02
C LEU A 49 18.62 -4.83 18.05
N GLU A 50 18.93 -6.06 17.66
CA GLU A 50 19.16 -7.20 18.57
C GLU A 50 18.04 -7.39 19.62
N GLU A 51 16.79 -7.03 19.28
CA GLU A 51 15.63 -7.02 20.20
C GLU A 51 15.68 -5.97 21.32
N ASP A 52 16.60 -5.00 21.25
CA ASP A 52 16.72 -3.92 22.22
C ASP A 52 15.48 -3.01 22.21
N THR A 53 14.82 -2.91 23.35
CA THR A 53 13.55 -2.19 23.50
C THR A 53 13.75 -0.68 23.58
N HIS A 54 14.98 -0.19 23.79
CA HIS A 54 15.29 1.24 23.89
C HIS A 54 15.49 1.92 22.53
N LYS A 55 15.72 1.15 21.46
CA LYS A 55 15.89 1.66 20.09
C LYS A 55 14.64 1.53 19.21
N LEU A 56 13.48 1.29 19.82
CA LEU A 56 12.22 1.20 19.09
C LEU A 56 11.93 2.49 18.31
N HIS A 57 11.65 2.35 17.00
CA HIS A 57 11.25 3.45 16.15
C HIS A 57 10.06 4.22 16.77
N THR A 58 10.16 5.54 16.79
CA THR A 58 9.10 6.38 17.35
C THR A 58 7.86 6.36 16.45
N LYS A 59 6.67 6.41 17.05
CA LYS A 59 5.38 6.50 16.33
C LYS A 59 5.36 7.55 15.20
N PRO A 60 5.88 8.79 15.37
CA PRO A 60 5.93 9.77 14.29
C PRO A 60 6.81 9.34 13.12
N GLU A 61 7.94 8.68 13.38
CA GLU A 61 8.86 8.22 12.33
C GLU A 61 8.25 7.08 11.50
N ILE A 62 7.61 6.12 12.17
CA ILE A 62 6.87 5.04 11.51
C ILE A 62 5.77 5.62 10.62
N SER A 63 5.05 6.61 11.13
CA SER A 63 3.94 7.27 10.41
C SER A 63 4.45 8.04 9.19
N ALA A 64 5.54 8.80 9.34
CA ALA A 64 6.17 9.53 8.24
C ALA A 64 6.69 8.58 7.16
N ARG A 65 7.29 7.45 7.56
CA ARG A 65 7.80 6.42 6.65
C ARG A 65 6.67 5.74 5.89
N TRP A 66 5.61 5.33 6.60
CA TRP A 66 4.43 4.73 5.99
C TRP A 66 3.75 5.68 5.00
N GLN A 67 3.58 6.96 5.38
CA GLN A 67 3.03 7.98 4.48
C GLN A 67 3.89 8.17 3.24
N ARG A 68 5.22 8.21 3.39
CA ARG A 68 6.14 8.37 2.25
C ARG A 68 6.05 7.20 1.27
N CYS A 69 6.05 5.96 1.77
CA CYS A 69 5.91 4.75 0.93
C CYS A 69 4.56 4.70 0.22
N THR A 70 3.48 4.89 0.99
CA THR A 70 2.11 4.86 0.47
C THR A 70 1.88 5.96 -0.59
N ASN A 71 2.28 7.20 -0.31
CA ASN A 71 2.16 8.31 -1.25
C ASN A 71 2.96 8.09 -2.53
N ARG A 72 4.17 7.51 -2.43
CA ARG A 72 4.97 7.15 -3.60
C ARG A 72 4.25 6.12 -4.49
N ARG A 73 3.66 5.09 -3.88
CA ARG A 73 2.96 4.03 -4.62
C ARG A 73 1.67 4.54 -5.28
N ILE A 74 0.90 5.37 -4.57
CA ILE A 74 -0.30 6.02 -5.12
C ILE A 74 0.05 6.90 -6.31
N ARG A 75 1.10 7.74 -6.22
CA ARG A 75 1.53 8.60 -7.33
C ARG A 75 1.96 7.81 -8.56
N LEU A 76 2.65 6.69 -8.35
CA LEU A 76 3.02 5.78 -9.44
C LEU A 76 1.78 5.17 -10.10
N ASP A 77 0.83 4.67 -9.30
CA ASP A 77 -0.42 4.10 -9.81
C ASP A 77 -1.25 5.13 -10.60
N GLN A 78 -1.35 6.36 -10.09
CA GLN A 78 -1.98 7.48 -10.78
C GLN A 78 -1.29 7.77 -12.12
N THR A 79 0.04 7.86 -12.15
CA THR A 79 0.80 8.13 -13.38
C THR A 79 0.57 7.05 -14.45
N ILE A 80 0.55 5.78 -14.06
CA ILE A 80 0.30 4.65 -14.96
C ILE A 80 -1.14 4.69 -15.48
N THR A 81 -2.10 4.92 -14.60
CA THR A 81 -3.53 4.99 -14.95
C THR A 81 -3.83 6.17 -15.87
N THR A 82 -3.27 7.37 -15.61
CA THR A 82 -3.41 8.55 -16.48
C THR A 82 -2.77 8.34 -17.85
N LYS A 83 -1.60 7.69 -17.93
CA LYS A 83 -0.98 7.33 -19.21
C LYS A 83 -1.89 6.37 -20.01
N LYS A 84 -2.44 5.34 -19.37
CA LYS A 84 -3.34 4.37 -19.99
C LYS A 84 -4.63 5.02 -20.52
N MET A 85 -5.21 5.97 -19.79
CA MET A 85 -6.39 6.72 -20.25
C MET A 85 -6.08 7.57 -21.49
N LYS A 86 -4.94 8.28 -21.50
CA LYS A 86 -4.52 9.08 -22.68
C LYS A 86 -4.26 8.22 -23.91
N GLN A 87 -3.78 6.98 -23.73
CA GLN A 87 -3.52 6.06 -24.84
C GLN A 87 -4.82 5.47 -25.41
N SER A 88 -5.82 5.23 -24.56
CA SER A 88 -7.14 4.72 -24.98
C SER A 88 -8.01 5.76 -25.69
N GLN A 89 -7.76 7.06 -25.54
CA GLN A 89 -8.44 8.13 -26.29
C GLN A 89 -7.77 8.45 -27.64
N ARG A 90 -6.62 7.83 -27.93
CA ARG A 90 -5.84 8.10 -29.16
C ARG A 90 -5.95 6.99 -30.21
N ASN A 91 -6.66 5.91 -29.90
CA ASN A 91 -7.11 4.86 -30.82
C ASN A 91 -8.61 5.01 -31.04
#